data_AF-A0A3C2DU12-F1
#
_entry.id   AF-A0A3C2DU12-F1
#
_cell.length_a   1.000
_cell.length_b   1.000
_cell.length_c   1.000
_cell.angle_alpha   90.00
_cell.angle_beta   90.00
_cell.angle_gamma   90.00
#
_symmetry.space_group_name_H-M   'P 1'
#
loop_
_entity.id
_entity.type
_entity.pdbx_description
1 polymer ?
#
loop_
_entity_poly.entity_id
_entity_poly.type
_entity_poly.pdbx_seq_one_letter_code
_entity_poly.pdbx_strand_id
1 'polypeptide(L)'
;MTFQEANKFIDEYASYTGKDLNEVVKLHPQLSLLFGNGAAFVQRVERIITEEIKYRAPLVNLDDMSDIQKAALRNAITEQITYTVASGDFSLISGYNDVDNTSLSTKEIRQKMFSPLAIKILTNAGLLYSGLDRAVVPCWLRGLR
;
A
#
# COMPACT_ATOMS: atom_id res chain seq x y z
N MET A 1 8.39 4.26 -5.47
CA MET A 1 8.94 3.69 -6.71
C MET A 1 9.09 4.76 -7.79
N THR A 2 10.05 4.58 -8.69
CA THR A 2 10.19 5.36 -9.92
C THR A 2 9.19 4.87 -10.99
N PHE A 3 9.00 5.66 -12.06
CA PHE A 3 8.12 5.26 -13.18
C PHE A 3 8.60 3.96 -13.87
N GLN A 4 9.91 3.74 -13.98
CA GLN A 4 10.46 2.50 -14.55
C GLN A 4 10.18 1.28 -13.66
N GLU A 5 10.34 1.44 -12.34
CA GLU A 5 9.99 0.38 -11.37
C GLU A 5 8.50 0.07 -11.38
N ALA A 6 7.65 1.09 -11.57
CA ALA A 6 6.20 0.90 -11.70
C ALA A 6 5.85 0.08 -12.95
N ASN A 7 6.49 0.35 -14.10
CA ASN A 7 6.26 -0.45 -15.31
C ASN A 7 6.72 -1.89 -15.15
N LYS A 8 7.90 -2.11 -14.55
CA LYS A 8 8.36 -3.47 -14.22
C LYS A 8 7.38 -4.18 -13.28
N PHE A 9 6.83 -3.47 -12.30
CA PHE A 9 5.81 -4.01 -11.42
C PHE A 9 4.52 -4.40 -12.17
N ILE A 10 4.11 -3.64 -13.18
CA ILE A 10 2.93 -3.98 -14.00
C ILE A 10 3.14 -5.31 -14.74
N ASP A 11 4.33 -5.51 -15.32
CA ASP A 11 4.66 -6.76 -16.00
C ASP A 11 4.63 -7.94 -15.02
N GLU A 12 5.18 -7.75 -13.81
CA GLU A 12 5.11 -8.74 -12.72
C GLU A 12 3.65 -8.98 -12.27
N TYR A 13 2.84 -7.94 -12.13
CA TYR A 13 1.44 -8.01 -11.72
C TYR A 13 0.60 -8.87 -12.68
N ALA A 14 0.83 -8.71 -13.99
CA ALA A 14 0.17 -9.52 -15.02
C ALA A 14 0.52 -11.01 -14.85
N SER A 15 1.76 -11.34 -14.49
CA SER A 15 2.18 -12.72 -14.23
C SER A 15 1.49 -13.34 -13.00
N TYR A 16 1.21 -12.54 -11.97
CA TYR A 16 0.58 -13.01 -10.73
C TYR A 16 -0.94 -13.11 -10.81
N THR A 17 -1.59 -12.18 -11.51
CA THR A 17 -3.05 -12.06 -11.50
C THR A 17 -3.71 -12.50 -12.80
N GLY A 18 -2.92 -12.69 -13.86
CA GLY A 18 -3.42 -12.96 -15.21
C GLY A 18 -4.10 -11.77 -15.88
N LYS A 19 -4.03 -10.56 -15.29
CA LYS A 19 -4.66 -9.34 -15.79
C LYS A 19 -3.62 -8.29 -16.11
N ASP A 20 -3.69 -7.69 -17.29
CA ASP A 20 -2.91 -6.50 -17.61
C ASP A 20 -3.49 -5.28 -16.87
N LEU A 21 -2.71 -4.72 -15.95
CA LEU A 21 -3.14 -3.57 -15.16
C LEU A 21 -3.39 -2.33 -16.03
N ASN A 22 -2.68 -2.17 -17.15
CA ASN A 22 -2.94 -1.05 -18.07
C ASN A 22 -4.28 -1.21 -18.77
N GLU A 23 -4.67 -2.43 -19.14
CA GLU A 23 -6.01 -2.69 -19.68
C GLU A 23 -7.08 -2.45 -18.64
N VAL A 24 -6.88 -2.93 -17.40
CA VAL A 24 -7.78 -2.68 -16.28
C VAL A 24 -8.00 -1.18 -16.08
N VAL A 25 -6.93 -0.37 -16.01
CA VAL A 25 -7.06 1.09 -15.84
C VAL A 25 -7.83 1.72 -17.00
N LYS A 26 -7.59 1.30 -18.25
CA LYS A 26 -8.30 1.84 -19.42
C LYS A 26 -9.77 1.47 -19.45
N LEU A 27 -10.11 0.25 -19.06
CA LEU A 27 -11.48 -0.28 -19.10
C LEU A 27 -12.35 0.30 -17.97
N HIS A 28 -11.76 0.75 -16.87
CA HIS A 28 -12.47 1.43 -15.79
C HIS A 28 -12.51 2.95 -16.04
N PRO A 29 -13.67 3.56 -16.35
CA PRO A 29 -13.74 4.98 -16.71
C PRO A 29 -13.17 5.92 -15.65
N GLN A 30 -13.40 5.60 -14.38
CA GLN A 30 -12.92 6.37 -13.24
C GLN A 30 -11.39 6.28 -13.10
N LEU A 31 -10.80 5.08 -13.23
CA LEU A 31 -9.34 4.91 -13.18
C LEU A 31 -8.64 5.56 -14.38
N SER A 32 -9.22 5.42 -15.57
CA SER A 32 -8.72 6.04 -16.79
C SER A 32 -8.66 7.56 -16.67
N LEU A 33 -9.73 8.19 -16.14
CA LEU A 33 -9.80 9.63 -15.88
C LEU A 33 -8.76 10.09 -14.85
N LEU A 34 -8.55 9.31 -13.79
CA LEU A 34 -7.71 9.70 -12.65
C LEU A 34 -6.21 9.50 -12.90
N PHE A 35 -5.82 8.43 -13.58
CA PHE A 35 -4.42 8.00 -13.66
C PHE A 35 -3.86 7.98 -15.08
N GLY A 36 -4.70 7.87 -16.11
CA GLY A 36 -4.29 7.76 -17.51
C GLY A 36 -3.51 6.49 -17.90
N ASN A 37 -2.77 5.87 -16.96
CA ASN A 37 -2.02 4.63 -17.14
C ASN A 37 -1.88 3.84 -15.82
N GLY A 38 -1.50 2.57 -15.93
CA GLY A 38 -1.29 1.68 -14.78
C GLY A 38 -0.16 2.12 -13.86
N ALA A 39 0.89 2.76 -14.38
CA ALA A 39 2.06 3.14 -13.57
C ALA A 39 1.73 4.23 -12.56
N ALA A 40 0.92 5.22 -12.95
CA ALA A 40 0.41 6.25 -12.06
C ALA A 40 -0.52 5.66 -10.98
N PHE A 41 -1.31 4.66 -11.35
CA PHE A 41 -2.16 3.94 -10.41
C PHE A 41 -1.34 3.18 -9.35
N VAL A 42 -0.32 2.42 -9.76
CA VAL A 42 0.58 1.70 -8.85
C VAL A 42 1.28 2.67 -7.89
N GLN A 43 1.84 3.77 -8.39
CA GLN A 43 2.51 4.77 -7.56
C GLN A 43 1.57 5.39 -6.52
N ARG A 44 0.29 5.61 -6.90
CA ARG A 44 -0.71 6.13 -5.97
C ARG A 44 -1.03 5.13 -4.86
N VAL A 45 -1.18 3.85 -5.19
CA VAL A 45 -1.39 2.79 -4.19
C VAL A 45 -0.18 2.64 -3.28
N GLU A 46 1.03 2.61 -3.84
CA GLU A 46 2.27 2.56 -3.06
C GLU A 46 2.37 3.73 -2.07
N ARG A 47 2.04 4.95 -2.50
CA ARG A 47 2.05 6.13 -1.63
C ARG A 47 1.11 5.96 -0.44
N ILE A 48 -0.10 5.46 -0.67
CA ILE A 48 -1.10 5.26 0.39
C ILE A 48 -0.62 4.21 1.39
N ILE A 49 -0.09 3.07 0.91
CA ILE A 49 0.49 2.04 1.79
C ILE A 49 1.66 2.60 2.60
N THR A 50 2.53 3.38 1.95
CA THR A 50 3.70 4.00 2.57
C THR A 50 3.30 4.99 3.67
N GLU A 51 2.29 5.82 3.42
CA GLU A 51 1.74 6.74 4.41
C GLU A 51 1.13 6.00 5.60
N GLU A 52 0.47 4.86 5.37
CA GLU A 52 -0.09 4.03 6.43
C GLU A 52 0.99 3.37 7.29
N ILE A 53 2.08 2.88 6.67
CA ILE A 53 3.25 2.37 7.38
C ILE A 53 3.86 3.47 8.25
N LYS A 54 4.08 4.67 7.69
CA LYS A 54 4.63 5.81 8.46
C LYS A 54 3.73 6.26 9.60
N TYR A 55 2.41 6.18 9.40
CA TYR A 55 1.44 6.53 10.43
C TYR A 55 1.42 5.51 11.57
N ARG A 56 1.39 4.21 11.26
CA ARG A 56 1.31 3.15 12.28
C ARG A 56 2.64 2.80 12.89
N ALA A 57 3.73 2.91 12.16
CA ALA A 57 5.08 2.52 12.57
C ALA A 57 6.08 3.61 12.17
N PRO A 58 6.05 4.79 12.84
CA PRO A 58 6.85 5.95 12.44
C PRO A 58 8.37 5.73 12.51
N LEU A 59 8.81 4.67 13.21
CA LEU A 59 10.22 4.29 13.35
C LEU A 59 10.72 3.40 12.21
N VAL A 60 9.84 2.91 11.33
CA VAL A 60 10.25 2.10 10.18
C VAL A 60 10.94 3.01 9.17
N ASN A 61 12.22 2.75 8.91
CA ASN A 61 12.91 3.34 7.77
C ASN A 61 12.65 2.49 6.53
N LEU A 62 12.02 3.09 5.52
CA LEU A 62 11.67 2.40 4.27
C LEU A 62 12.90 2.10 3.42
N ASP A 63 13.95 2.91 3.56
CA ASP A 63 15.21 2.71 2.82
C ASP A 63 16.01 1.52 3.39
N ASP A 64 15.82 1.22 4.69
CA ASP A 64 16.52 0.15 5.42
C ASP A 64 15.71 -1.15 5.55
N MET A 65 14.68 -1.34 4.71
CA MET A 65 13.89 -2.57 4.75
C MET A 65 14.71 -3.79 4.32
N SER A 66 14.56 -4.90 5.06
CA SER A 66 15.07 -6.21 4.67
C SER A 66 14.39 -6.71 3.38
N ASP A 67 14.99 -7.68 2.70
CA ASP A 67 14.42 -8.25 1.47
C ASP A 67 13.03 -8.87 1.69
N ILE A 68 12.80 -9.46 2.87
CA ILE A 68 11.50 -10.00 3.26
C ILE A 68 10.46 -8.88 3.40
N GLN A 69 10.83 -7.75 4.00
CA GLN A 69 9.96 -6.59 4.15
C GLN A 69 9.65 -5.93 2.80
N LYS A 70 10.65 -5.82 1.91
CA LYS A 70 10.46 -5.32 0.54
C LYS A 70 9.52 -6.21 -0.25
N ALA A 71 9.66 -7.53 -0.15
CA ALA A 71 8.76 -8.48 -0.79
C ALA A 71 7.33 -8.39 -0.22
N ALA A 72 7.20 -8.27 1.11
CA ALA A 72 5.90 -8.08 1.75
C ALA A 72 5.22 -6.77 1.34
N LEU A 73 5.98 -5.67 1.23
CA LEU A 73 5.46 -4.41 0.71
C LEU A 73 4.95 -4.56 -0.72
N ARG A 74 5.72 -5.22 -1.60
CA ARG A 74 5.27 -5.51 -2.97
C ARG A 74 3.99 -6.34 -3.01
N ASN A 75 3.92 -7.40 -2.21
CA ASN A 75 2.71 -8.25 -2.13
C ASN A 75 1.51 -7.46 -1.60
N ALA A 76 1.71 -6.57 -0.63
CA ALA A 76 0.66 -5.70 -0.12
C ALA A 76 0.16 -4.70 -1.18
N ILE A 77 1.05 -4.17 -2.02
CA ILE A 77 0.69 -3.31 -3.16
C ILE A 77 -0.15 -4.10 -4.18
N THR A 78 0.27 -5.30 -4.56
CA THR A 78 -0.46 -6.19 -5.47
C THR A 78 -1.87 -6.49 -4.95
N GLU A 79 -1.95 -6.84 -3.67
CA GLU A 79 -3.21 -7.16 -3.00
C GLU A 79 -4.12 -5.92 -2.93
N GLN A 80 -3.59 -4.76 -2.57
CA GLN A 80 -4.38 -3.52 -2.48
C GLN A 80 -4.91 -3.09 -3.86
N ILE A 81 -4.11 -3.21 -4.91
CA ILE A 81 -4.55 -2.96 -6.29
C ILE A 81 -5.72 -3.88 -6.64
N THR A 82 -5.55 -5.18 -6.41
CA THR A 82 -6.55 -6.20 -6.74
C THR A 82 -7.85 -5.99 -5.97
N TYR A 83 -7.75 -5.70 -4.68
CA TYR A 83 -8.89 -5.37 -3.83
C TYR A 83 -9.61 -4.11 -4.31
N THR A 84 -8.87 -3.06 -4.66
CA THR A 84 -9.48 -1.80 -5.12
C THR A 84 -10.23 -2.01 -6.44
N VAL A 85 -9.61 -2.67 -7.41
CA VAL A 85 -10.24 -3.00 -8.70
C VAL A 85 -11.49 -3.86 -8.49
N ALA A 86 -11.45 -4.84 -7.59
CA ALA A 86 -12.59 -5.71 -7.29
C ALA A 86 -13.72 -4.98 -6.55
N SER A 87 -13.39 -4.05 -5.66
CA SER A 87 -14.38 -3.26 -4.91
C SER A 87 -15.11 -2.25 -5.78
N GLY A 88 -14.48 -1.78 -6.86
CA GLY A 88 -15.02 -0.73 -7.73
C GLY A 88 -15.13 0.65 -7.09
N ASP A 89 -14.73 0.81 -5.82
CA ASP A 89 -14.70 2.10 -5.12
C ASP A 89 -13.28 2.68 -5.17
N PHE A 90 -13.13 3.71 -6.01
CA PHE A 90 -11.86 4.40 -6.24
C PHE A 90 -11.71 5.69 -5.42
N SER A 91 -12.64 5.97 -4.50
CA SER A 91 -12.60 7.18 -3.65
C SER A 91 -11.30 7.29 -2.85
N LEU A 92 -10.77 6.13 -2.44
CA LEU A 92 -9.51 5.99 -1.70
C LEU A 92 -8.30 6.45 -2.52
N ILE A 93 -8.33 6.22 -3.83
CA ILE A 93 -7.20 6.46 -4.73
C ILE A 93 -7.33 7.84 -5.39
N SER A 94 -8.55 8.29 -5.68
CA SER A 94 -8.84 9.65 -6.15
C SER A 94 -8.62 10.71 -5.05
N GLY A 95 -8.83 10.34 -3.77
CA GLY A 95 -8.90 11.31 -2.68
C GLY A 95 -10.15 12.19 -2.75
N TYR A 96 -11.16 11.77 -3.51
CA TYR A 96 -12.42 12.47 -3.74
C TYR A 96 -13.58 11.53 -3.46
N ASN A 97 -14.51 11.96 -2.60
CA ASN A 97 -15.74 11.21 -2.36
C ASN A 97 -16.82 11.70 -3.33
N ASP A 98 -17.21 10.85 -4.27
CA ASP A 98 -18.22 11.17 -5.30
C ASP A 98 -19.63 11.37 -4.68
N VAL A 99 -19.89 10.77 -3.52
CA VAL A 99 -21.18 10.90 -2.82
C VAL A 99 -21.32 12.27 -2.14
N ASP A 100 -20.25 12.74 -1.52
CA ASP A 100 -20.26 13.96 -0.70
C ASP A 100 -19.68 15.19 -1.42
N ASN A 101 -19.17 15.03 -2.64
CA ASN A 101 -18.41 16.04 -3.41
C ASN A 101 -17.26 16.71 -2.62
N THR A 102 -16.69 16.00 -1.64
CA THR A 102 -15.63 16.52 -0.76
C THR A 102 -14.30 15.84 -1.04
N SER A 103 -13.22 16.61 -0.86
CA SER A 103 -11.87 16.06 -0.81
C SER A 103 -11.71 15.27 0.49
N LEU A 104 -11.36 13.99 0.38
CA LEU A 104 -11.10 13.15 1.54
C LEU A 104 -9.77 13.54 2.18
N SER A 105 -9.77 13.75 3.49
CA SER A 105 -8.53 13.95 4.22
C SER A 105 -7.68 12.68 4.21
N THR A 106 -6.36 12.81 4.31
CA THR A 106 -5.46 11.63 4.37
C THR A 106 -5.82 10.69 5.53
N LYS A 107 -6.45 11.19 6.60
CA LYS A 107 -6.95 10.37 7.71
C LYS A 107 -8.15 9.52 7.30
N GLU A 108 -9.11 10.09 6.58
CA GLU A 108 -10.30 9.38 6.10
C GLU A 108 -9.96 8.39 5.00
N ILE A 109 -9.02 8.74 4.10
CA ILE A 109 -8.47 7.82 3.09
C ILE A 109 -7.84 6.59 3.75
N ARG A 110 -7.13 6.78 4.88
CA ARG A 110 -6.52 5.67 5.63
C ARG A 110 -7.52 4.83 6.42
N GLN A 111 -8.59 5.46 6.93
CA GLN A 111 -9.64 4.77 7.68
C GLN A 111 -10.61 4.00 6.77
N LYS A 112 -10.77 4.42 5.51
CA LYS A 112 -11.53 3.69 4.50
C LYS A 112 -10.66 2.61 3.82
N MET A 113 -11.29 1.48 3.50
CA MET A 113 -10.89 0.41 2.56
C MET A 113 -9.40 0.09 2.31
N PHE A 114 -8.60 -0.17 3.35
CA PHE A 114 -7.42 -1.02 3.16
C PHE A 114 -7.84 -2.49 3.02
N SER A 115 -7.22 -3.24 2.11
CA SER A 115 -7.44 -4.69 2.02
C SER A 115 -7.06 -5.33 3.36
N PRO A 116 -7.95 -6.11 3.98
CA PRO A 116 -7.63 -6.86 5.20
C PRO A 116 -6.42 -7.77 5.02
N LEU A 117 -6.23 -8.31 3.80
CA LEU A 117 -5.09 -9.15 3.47
C LEU A 117 -3.81 -8.32 3.33
N ALA A 118 -3.86 -7.13 2.73
CA ALA A 118 -2.72 -6.23 2.66
C ALA A 118 -2.23 -5.83 4.07
N ILE A 119 -3.16 -5.50 4.98
CA ILE A 119 -2.84 -5.23 6.38
C ILE A 119 -2.17 -6.44 7.03
N LYS A 120 -2.68 -7.66 6.81
CA LYS A 120 -2.10 -8.88 7.37
C LYS A 120 -0.69 -9.15 6.85
N ILE A 121 -0.45 -8.97 5.55
CA ILE A 121 0.87 -9.10 4.92
C ILE A 121 1.88 -8.14 5.57
N LEU A 122 1.50 -6.86 5.68
CA LEU A 122 2.37 -5.84 6.26
C LEU A 122 2.60 -6.05 7.77
N THR A 123 1.58 -6.50 8.50
CA THR A 123 1.69 -6.83 9.93
C THR A 123 2.64 -7.99 10.16
N ASN A 124 2.52 -9.07 9.37
CA ASN A 124 3.40 -10.24 9.48
C ASN A 124 4.86 -9.91 9.16
N ALA A 125 5.10 -8.91 8.31
CA ALA A 125 6.45 -8.42 8.00
C ALA A 125 6.99 -7.41 9.03
N GLY A 126 6.22 -7.11 10.09
CA GLY A 126 6.59 -6.12 11.12
C GLY A 126 6.51 -4.66 10.64
N LEU A 127 5.89 -4.39 9.49
CA LEU A 127 5.83 -3.04 8.90
C LEU A 127 4.71 -2.17 9.48
N LEU A 128 3.71 -2.76 10.14
CA LEU A 128 2.64 -2.03 10.82
C LEU A 128 2.75 -2.06 12.35
N TYR A 129 3.81 -2.69 12.88
CA TYR A 129 4.03 -2.75 14.32
C TYR A 129 4.81 -1.52 14.77
N SER A 130 4.09 -0.52 15.28
CA SER A 130 4.68 0.51 16.14
C SER A 130 5.22 -0.23 17.36
N GLY A 131 6.53 -0.27 17.54
CA GLY A 131 7.14 -0.80 18.75
C GLY A 131 6.77 0.01 20.00
N LEU A 132 5.53 -0.11 20.47
CA LEU A 132 5.14 0.09 21.87
C LEU A 132 5.77 -0.98 22.79
N ASP A 133 6.71 -1.77 22.26
CA ASP A 133 7.57 -2.71 22.99
C ASP A 133 9.08 -2.38 22.85
N ARG A 134 9.42 -1.13 22.44
CA ARG A 134 10.74 -0.54 22.79
C ARG A 134 10.72 0.23 24.13
N ALA A 135 9.64 0.06 24.90
CA ALA A 135 9.61 0.20 26.36
C ALA A 135 8.92 -1.09 26.82
N VAL A 136 9.52 -2.07 27.47
CA VAL A 136 10.57 -2.08 28.49
C VAL A 136 11.18 -3.48 28.40
N VAL A 137 12.38 -3.63 27.86
CA VAL A 137 13.22 -4.73 28.38
C VAL A 137 13.75 -4.16 29.69
N PRO A 138 13.36 -4.69 30.87
CA PRO A 138 13.95 -4.24 32.11
C PRO A 138 15.47 -4.38 31.95
N CYS A 139 16.20 -3.32 32.30
CA CYS A 139 17.65 -3.26 32.27
C CYS A 139 18.34 -4.49 32.90
N TRP A 140 17.63 -5.26 33.71
CA TRP A 140 18.04 -6.52 34.34
C TRP A 140 18.22 -7.72 33.38
N LEU A 141 17.73 -7.68 32.13
CA LEU A 141 17.91 -8.78 31.17
C LEU A 141 19.15 -8.62 30.25
N ARG A 142 19.95 -7.56 30.41
CA ARG A 142 21.22 -7.39 29.64
C ARG A 142 22.43 -8.13 30.24
N GLY A 143 22.26 -8.85 31.35
CA GLY A 143 23.36 -9.48 32.11
C GLY A 143 23.55 -10.99 31.92
N LEU A 144 22.83 -11.65 31.01
CA LEU A 144 22.99 -13.09 30.76
C LEU A 144 23.51 -13.30 29.33
N ARG A 145 24.79 -13.00 29.14
CA ARG A 145 25.67 -13.61 28.15
C ARG A 145 26.95 -14.03 28.85
#